data_AF-A0A2N5JBE9-F1
#
_entry.id   AF-A0A2N5JBE9-F1
#
_cell.length_a   1.000
_cell.length_b   1.000
_cell.length_c   1.000
_cell.angle_alpha   90.00
_cell.angle_beta   90.00
_cell.angle_gamma   90.00
#
_symmetry.space_group_name_H-M   'P 1'
#
loop_
_entity.id
_entity.type
_entity.pdbx_description
1 polymer ?
#
loop_
_entity_poly.entity_id
_entity_poly.type
_entity_poly.pdbx_seq_one_letter_code
_entity_poly.pdbx_strand_id
1 'polypeptide(L)'
;MGSGYKGAYSSGGSQPYQPTYHVVKSMLELDRKAGIYKPGRGYFKNPTRTDLEHAIKGDSIMFEGEKAGGDFMYALTIDGRIIFGKRRNPYNSNGRSPHPTLIGGKDPVVQAAGIMKFKNGQIVSFDDQSGHYRPSSKSMDKVKASLRKIYNKNHDLFSKNFTWRKK
;
A
#
# COMPACT_ATOMS: atom_id res chain seq x y z
N MET A 1 -10.40 -13.91 -15.26
CA MET A 1 -10.75 -12.61 -15.86
C MET A 1 -10.14 -11.50 -15.00
N GLY A 2 -8.93 -11.05 -15.34
CA GLY A 2 -8.24 -9.98 -14.60
C GLY A 2 -8.57 -8.63 -15.21
N SER A 3 -9.37 -7.81 -14.53
CA SER A 3 -9.63 -6.45 -15.00
C SER A 3 -8.35 -5.63 -14.86
N GLY A 4 -7.76 -5.31 -16.01
CA GLY A 4 -6.53 -4.55 -16.11
C GLY A 4 -6.60 -3.18 -15.42
N TYR A 5 -5.43 -2.75 -14.97
CA TYR A 5 -5.08 -1.47 -14.33
C TYR A 5 -5.30 -0.22 -15.23
N LYS A 6 -6.43 -0.13 -15.96
CA LYS A 6 -6.71 1.00 -16.85
C LYS A 6 -8.11 1.56 -16.61
N GLY A 7 -8.18 2.57 -15.75
CA GLY A 7 -9.34 3.45 -15.65
C GLY A 7 -8.99 4.64 -14.77
N ALA A 8 -9.11 5.87 -15.29
CA ALA A 8 -9.09 7.21 -14.67
C ALA A 8 -8.01 7.61 -13.64
N TYR A 9 -7.33 6.68 -12.96
CA TYR A 9 -6.44 6.91 -11.83
C TYR A 9 -4.95 6.87 -12.22
N SER A 10 -4.63 6.49 -13.46
CA SER A 10 -3.26 6.45 -14.02
C SER A 10 -2.83 7.72 -14.76
N SER A 11 -3.68 8.75 -14.85
CA SER A 11 -3.47 9.93 -15.72
C SER A 11 -2.71 11.09 -15.06
N GLY A 12 -1.86 10.86 -14.06
CA GLY A 12 -1.02 11.92 -13.52
C GLY A 12 0.31 11.44 -13.00
N GLY A 13 1.35 12.24 -13.25
CA GLY A 13 2.70 11.99 -12.76
C GLY A 13 2.77 12.00 -11.23
N SER A 14 3.91 11.52 -10.72
CA SER A 14 4.24 11.60 -9.29
C SER A 14 4.14 13.04 -8.78
N GLN A 15 3.70 13.20 -7.54
CA GLN A 15 3.89 14.44 -6.81
C GLN A 15 5.41 14.72 -6.66
N PRO A 16 5.84 15.99 -6.59
CA PRO A 16 7.20 16.34 -6.24
C PRO A 16 7.63 15.63 -4.95
N TYR A 17 8.94 15.40 -4.78
CA TYR A 17 9.43 14.76 -3.56
C TYR A 17 9.02 15.59 -2.34
N GLN A 18 8.39 14.93 -1.39
CA GLN A 18 8.02 15.46 -0.09
C GLN A 18 8.35 14.43 1.01
N PRO A 19 8.58 14.87 2.25
CA PRO A 19 8.73 13.95 3.38
C PRO A 19 7.49 13.06 3.57
N THR A 20 6.31 13.60 3.29
CA THR A 20 5.01 12.93 3.40
C THR A 20 4.10 13.34 2.25
N TYR A 21 3.10 12.51 1.96
CA TYR A 21 2.13 12.69 0.89
C TYR A 21 0.72 12.63 1.46
N HIS A 22 -0.07 13.63 1.08
CA HIS A 22 -1.52 13.63 1.21
C HIS A 22 -2.15 12.99 -0.03
N VAL A 23 -3.45 12.69 0.06
CA VAL A 23 -4.20 12.25 -1.11
C VAL A 23 -4.29 13.40 -2.12
N VAL A 24 -3.99 13.10 -3.38
CA VAL A 24 -4.11 14.08 -4.48
C VAL A 24 -5.53 14.60 -4.57
N LYS A 25 -5.69 15.93 -4.61
CA LYS A 25 -7.01 16.61 -4.59
C LYS A 25 -7.98 16.07 -5.63
N SER A 26 -7.55 15.85 -6.88
CA SER A 26 -8.42 15.30 -7.92
C SER A 26 -8.89 13.87 -7.63
N MET A 27 -8.08 13.06 -6.94
CA MET A 27 -8.46 11.70 -6.53
C MET A 27 -9.44 11.73 -5.35
N LEU A 28 -9.26 12.66 -4.41
CA LEU A 28 -10.22 12.91 -3.33
C LEU A 28 -11.60 13.29 -3.88
N GLU A 29 -11.66 14.18 -4.88
CA GLU A 29 -12.92 14.55 -5.51
C GLU A 29 -13.61 13.38 -6.22
N LEU A 30 -12.83 12.52 -6.90
CA LEU A 30 -13.38 11.30 -7.50
C LEU A 30 -13.89 10.31 -6.44
N ASP A 31 -13.17 10.16 -5.33
CA ASP A 31 -13.58 9.28 -4.23
C ASP A 31 -14.81 9.80 -3.48
N ARG A 32 -15.00 11.12 -3.39
CA ARG A 32 -16.24 11.75 -2.90
C ARG A 32 -17.43 11.37 -3.77
N LYS A 33 -17.30 11.55 -5.09
CA LYS A 33 -18.34 11.19 -6.07
C LYS A 33 -18.66 9.69 -6.06
N ALA A 34 -17.65 8.84 -5.87
CA ALA A 34 -17.79 7.39 -5.81
C ALA A 34 -18.27 6.85 -4.44
N GLY A 35 -18.52 7.72 -3.45
CA GLY A 35 -18.94 7.32 -2.10
C GLY A 35 -17.88 6.59 -1.27
N ILE A 36 -16.62 6.58 -1.74
CA ILE A 36 -15.48 5.97 -1.04
C ILE A 36 -15.05 6.87 0.13
N TYR A 37 -15.05 8.19 -0.10
CA TYR A 37 -14.81 9.21 0.91
C TYR A 37 -16.13 9.85 1.34
N LYS A 38 -16.36 9.97 2.65
CA LYS A 38 -17.53 10.68 3.21
C LYS A 38 -17.06 11.91 4.01
N PRO A 39 -17.50 13.15 3.74
CA PRO A 39 -17.01 14.35 4.43
C PRO A 39 -16.97 14.29 5.97
N GLY A 40 -18.00 13.70 6.60
CA GLY A 40 -18.04 13.55 8.06
C GLY A 40 -17.05 12.52 8.64
N ARG A 41 -16.67 11.51 7.86
CA ARG A 41 -15.91 10.32 8.33
C ARG A 41 -14.51 10.18 7.70
N GLY A 42 -14.34 10.67 6.49
CA GLY A 42 -13.22 10.40 5.61
C GLY A 42 -13.28 9.04 4.93
N TYR A 43 -12.10 8.50 4.62
CA TYR A 43 -11.91 7.15 4.12
C TYR A 43 -12.23 6.12 5.22
N PHE A 44 -12.90 5.04 4.84
CA PHE A 44 -13.03 3.89 5.72
C PHE A 44 -11.69 3.19 5.91
N LYS A 45 -11.53 2.49 7.04
CA LYS A 45 -10.39 1.59 7.25
C LYS A 45 -10.65 0.29 6.50
N ASN A 46 -9.74 -0.06 5.60
CA ASN A 46 -9.79 -1.32 4.86
C ASN A 46 -9.79 -2.49 5.87
N PRO A 47 -10.76 -3.41 5.82
CA PRO A 47 -10.88 -4.50 6.79
C PRO A 47 -9.72 -5.51 6.71
N THR A 48 -8.98 -5.53 5.60
CA THR A 48 -7.83 -6.42 5.41
C THR A 48 -6.49 -5.77 5.75
N ARG A 49 -6.50 -4.51 6.21
CA ARG A 49 -5.27 -3.81 6.58
C ARG A 49 -4.52 -4.59 7.65
N THR A 50 -3.25 -4.87 7.39
CA THR A 50 -2.40 -5.66 8.28
C THR A 50 -1.07 -4.93 8.41
N ASP A 51 -0.55 -4.85 9.64
CA ASP A 51 0.80 -4.36 9.89
C ASP A 51 1.80 -5.44 9.48
N LEU A 52 2.78 -5.09 8.64
CA LEU A 52 3.75 -6.03 8.10
C LEU A 52 4.54 -6.75 9.19
N GLU A 53 4.95 -6.05 10.25
CA GLU A 53 5.72 -6.68 11.32
C GLU A 53 4.84 -7.64 12.14
N HIS A 54 3.56 -7.30 12.36
CA HIS A 54 2.61 -8.21 13.03
C HIS A 54 2.22 -9.42 12.16
N ALA A 55 2.37 -9.33 10.84
CA ALA A 55 2.10 -10.42 9.92
C ALA A 55 3.21 -11.50 9.91
N ILE A 56 4.39 -11.22 10.47
CA ILE A 56 5.51 -12.16 10.48
C ILE A 56 5.22 -13.31 11.46
N LYS A 57 5.29 -14.54 10.96
CA LYS A 57 5.28 -15.78 11.75
C LYS A 57 6.41 -16.69 11.28
N GLY A 58 7.46 -16.80 12.11
CA GLY A 58 8.71 -17.46 11.71
C GLY A 58 9.28 -16.82 10.45
N ASP A 59 9.52 -17.63 9.43
CA ASP A 59 10.11 -17.23 8.15
C ASP A 59 9.07 -16.91 7.08
N SER A 60 7.86 -16.54 7.49
CA SER A 60 6.76 -16.26 6.57
C SER A 60 5.91 -15.10 7.03
N ILE A 61 5.50 -14.30 6.05
CA ILE A 61 4.53 -13.22 6.20
C ILE A 61 3.16 -13.82 5.93
N MET A 62 2.27 -13.66 6.90
CA MET A 62 0.94 -14.25 6.88
C MET A 62 -0.11 -13.21 6.52
N PHE A 63 -1.16 -13.63 5.83
CA PHE A 63 -2.30 -12.80 5.48
C PHE A 63 -3.57 -13.64 5.51
N GLU A 64 -4.55 -13.23 6.31
CA GLU A 64 -5.83 -13.95 6.49
C GLU A 64 -5.66 -15.46 6.84
N GLY A 65 -4.62 -15.80 7.61
CA GLY A 65 -4.37 -17.17 8.08
C GLY A 65 -3.46 -18.01 7.20
N GLU A 66 -3.14 -17.54 5.99
CA GLU A 66 -2.30 -18.25 5.03
C GLU A 66 -1.01 -17.47 4.73
N LYS A 67 -0.04 -18.12 4.08
CA LYS A 67 1.17 -17.45 3.60
C LYS A 67 0.79 -16.39 2.56
N ALA A 68 1.25 -15.16 2.74
CA ALA A 68 0.94 -14.06 1.84
C ALA A 68 1.42 -14.37 0.41
N GLY A 69 0.54 -14.12 -0.57
CA GLY A 69 0.80 -14.38 -1.98
C GLY A 69 0.01 -13.45 -2.88
N GLY A 70 0.67 -12.94 -3.92
CA GLY A 70 0.11 -12.00 -4.88
C GLY A 70 0.48 -10.54 -4.60
N ASP A 71 -0.26 -9.63 -5.23
CA ASP A 71 -0.02 -8.19 -5.16
C ASP A 71 -0.92 -7.55 -4.11
N PHE A 72 -0.32 -6.75 -3.23
CA PHE A 72 -1.00 -6.05 -2.15
C PHE A 72 -0.75 -4.56 -2.25
N MET A 73 -1.76 -3.76 -1.91
CA MET A 73 -1.50 -2.35 -1.64
C MET A 73 -0.67 -2.25 -0.37
N TYR A 74 0.26 -1.30 -0.31
CA TYR A 74 0.90 -0.92 0.94
C TYR A 74 0.94 0.61 1.12
N ALA A 75 1.04 1.02 2.37
CA ALA A 75 1.31 2.38 2.81
C ALA A 75 2.40 2.36 3.88
N LEU A 76 3.45 3.17 3.69
CA LEU A 76 4.42 3.47 4.73
C LEU A 76 3.88 4.64 5.56
N THR A 77 3.54 4.37 6.81
CA THR A 77 2.96 5.35 7.73
C THR A 77 3.97 6.41 8.15
N ILE A 78 3.49 7.49 8.77
CA ILE A 78 4.34 8.57 9.28
C ILE A 78 5.32 8.11 10.37
N ASP A 79 5.00 7.06 11.11
CA ASP A 79 5.84 6.43 12.13
C ASP A 79 6.71 5.28 11.58
N GLY A 80 6.74 5.08 10.26
CA GLY A 80 7.67 4.16 9.61
C GLY A 80 7.23 2.68 9.58
N ARG A 81 5.95 2.40 9.85
CA ARG A 81 5.36 1.07 9.73
C ARG A 81 4.81 0.85 8.33
N ILE A 82 4.88 -0.39 7.85
CA ILE A 82 4.29 -0.77 6.57
C ILE A 82 2.95 -1.43 6.85
N ILE A 83 1.86 -0.77 6.44
CA ILE A 83 0.52 -1.35 6.47
C ILE A 83 0.21 -1.84 5.06
N PHE A 84 -0.16 -3.10 4.91
CA PHE A 84 -0.52 -3.69 3.62
C PHE A 84 -1.90 -4.34 3.64
N GLY A 85 -2.50 -4.58 2.48
CA GLY A 85 -3.81 -5.20 2.38
C GLY A 85 -4.32 -5.38 0.96
N LYS A 86 -5.35 -6.23 0.81
CA LYS A 86 -6.06 -6.41 -0.45
C LYS A 86 -7.12 -5.32 -0.62
N ARG A 87 -7.57 -5.08 -1.84
CA ARG A 87 -8.68 -4.14 -2.09
C ARG A 87 -9.98 -4.79 -1.62
N ARG A 88 -10.52 -4.33 -0.48
CA ARG A 88 -11.83 -4.77 0.04
C ARG A 88 -12.58 -3.57 0.59
N ASN A 89 -13.77 -3.31 0.05
CA ASN A 89 -14.66 -2.26 0.55
C ASN A 89 -15.76 -2.90 1.41
N PRO A 90 -15.83 -2.57 2.71
CA PRO A 90 -16.77 -3.20 3.64
C PRO A 90 -18.23 -2.74 3.46
N TYR A 91 -18.47 -1.70 2.66
CA TYR A 91 -19.82 -1.13 2.44
C TYR A 91 -20.39 -1.44 1.05
N ASN A 92 -19.55 -1.94 0.13
CA ASN A 92 -19.95 -2.31 -1.22
C ASN A 92 -18.93 -3.32 -1.75
N SER A 93 -19.33 -4.57 -1.98
CA SER A 93 -18.46 -5.65 -2.47
C SER A 93 -17.85 -5.35 -3.85
N ASN A 94 -18.56 -4.60 -4.70
CA ASN A 94 -18.08 -4.12 -5.99
C ASN A 94 -17.41 -2.73 -5.89
N GLY A 95 -17.41 -2.15 -4.68
CA GLY A 95 -16.84 -0.86 -4.39
C GLY A 95 -15.32 -0.92 -4.33
N ARG A 96 -14.68 0.16 -4.79
CA ARG A 96 -13.22 0.27 -4.70
C ARG A 96 -12.75 0.51 -3.27
N SER A 97 -11.52 0.09 -3.01
CA SER A 97 -10.75 0.39 -1.80
C SER A 97 -9.36 0.87 -2.23
N PRO A 98 -9.13 2.19 -2.31
CA PRO A 98 -7.84 2.76 -2.70
C PRO A 98 -6.83 2.79 -1.54
N HIS A 99 -5.56 3.09 -1.82
CA HIS A 99 -4.48 3.16 -0.82
C HIS A 99 -4.82 3.97 0.45
N PRO A 100 -5.51 5.13 0.38
CA PRO A 100 -5.88 5.89 1.57
C PRO A 100 -6.68 5.08 2.60
N THR A 101 -7.40 4.04 2.16
CA THR A 101 -8.17 3.18 3.07
C THR A 101 -7.30 2.28 3.96
N LEU A 102 -6.02 2.07 3.64
CA LEU A 102 -5.08 1.36 4.52
C LEU A 102 -4.79 2.14 5.81
N ILE A 103 -4.94 3.47 5.78
CA ILE A 103 -4.79 4.35 6.94
C ILE A 103 -6.18 4.74 7.48
N GLY A 104 -7.09 5.13 6.57
CA GLY A 104 -8.43 5.62 6.88
C GLY A 104 -8.44 7.06 7.43
N GLY A 105 -9.63 7.60 7.67
CA GLY A 105 -9.80 8.94 8.24
C GLY A 105 -9.90 10.05 7.18
N LYS A 106 -9.98 11.30 7.68
CA LYS A 106 -10.31 12.48 6.86
C LYS A 106 -9.18 12.96 5.95
N ASP A 107 -7.93 12.83 6.41
CA ASP A 107 -6.73 13.17 5.66
C ASP A 107 -5.61 12.17 6.02
N PRO A 108 -5.62 10.97 5.42
CA PRO A 108 -4.60 9.98 5.70
C PRO A 108 -3.27 10.38 5.06
N VAL A 109 -2.23 10.57 5.88
CA VAL A 109 -0.89 10.97 5.46
C VAL A 109 0.07 9.78 5.50
N VAL A 110 0.92 9.65 4.47
CA VAL A 110 1.90 8.56 4.35
C VAL A 110 3.26 9.09 3.94
N GLN A 111 4.34 8.38 4.25
CA GLN A 111 5.68 8.68 3.72
C GLN A 111 5.88 8.14 2.30
N ALA A 112 5.19 7.05 1.96
CA ALA A 112 5.18 6.40 0.66
C ALA A 112 3.99 5.44 0.56
N ALA A 113 3.62 5.03 -0.65
CA ALA A 113 2.61 4.01 -0.90
C ALA A 113 2.84 3.38 -2.28
N GLY A 114 2.39 2.14 -2.46
CA GLY A 114 2.55 1.44 -3.73
C GLY A 114 1.99 0.03 -3.69
N ILE A 115 2.56 -0.84 -4.51
CA ILE A 115 2.26 -2.27 -4.52
C ILE A 115 3.45 -3.05 -3.97
N MET A 116 3.16 -4.02 -3.10
CA MET A 116 4.12 -4.99 -2.61
C MET A 116 3.68 -6.38 -3.06
N LYS A 117 4.60 -7.11 -3.68
CA LYS A 117 4.37 -8.45 -4.19
C LYS A 117 4.92 -9.47 -3.23
N PHE A 118 4.10 -10.45 -2.89
CA PHE A 118 4.49 -11.59 -2.05
C PHE A 118 4.40 -12.89 -2.83
N LYS A 119 5.25 -13.86 -2.46
CA LYS A 119 5.18 -15.23 -2.95
C LYS A 119 5.54 -16.17 -1.81
N ASN A 120 4.64 -17.08 -1.47
CA ASN A 120 4.83 -18.09 -0.43
C ASN A 120 5.29 -17.48 0.92
N GLY A 121 4.69 -16.36 1.33
CA GLY A 121 5.02 -15.67 2.57
C GLY A 121 6.28 -14.81 2.51
N GLN A 122 6.92 -14.68 1.35
CA GLN A 122 8.13 -13.86 1.18
C GLN A 122 7.87 -12.61 0.36
N ILE A 123 8.56 -11.52 0.67
CA ILE A 123 8.56 -10.29 -0.14
C ILE A 123 9.37 -10.52 -1.41
N VAL A 124 8.80 -10.21 -2.57
CA VAL A 124 9.42 -10.37 -3.89
C VAL A 124 9.83 -9.02 -4.48
N SER A 125 8.97 -8.02 -4.35
CA SER A 125 9.25 -6.67 -4.85
C SER A 125 8.30 -5.66 -4.22
N PHE A 126 8.66 -4.39 -4.31
CA PHE A 126 7.79 -3.26 -3.99
C PHE A 126 8.04 -2.12 -4.98
N ASP A 127 7.06 -1.25 -5.15
CA ASP A 127 7.13 -0.09 -6.04
C ASP A 127 6.43 1.14 -5.44
N ASP A 128 6.33 2.22 -6.21
CA ASP A 128 5.64 3.47 -5.89
C ASP A 128 4.26 3.60 -6.58
N GLN A 129 3.66 2.48 -7.01
CA GLN A 129 2.40 2.48 -7.75
C GLN A 129 1.19 2.78 -6.85
N SER A 130 1.00 4.06 -6.53
CA SER A 130 -0.20 4.58 -5.86
C SER A 130 -0.82 5.72 -6.65
N GLY A 131 -1.98 5.50 -7.27
CA GLY A 131 -2.70 6.57 -7.99
C GLY A 131 -3.24 7.68 -7.09
N HIS A 132 -3.45 7.40 -5.80
CA HIS A 132 -4.03 8.32 -4.81
C HIS A 132 -3.00 9.17 -4.10
N TYR A 133 -1.85 8.60 -3.75
CA TYR A 133 -0.75 9.32 -3.13
C TYR A 133 0.31 9.78 -4.14
N ARG A 134 0.45 9.09 -5.27
CA ARG A 134 1.44 9.36 -6.33
C ARG A 134 2.81 9.77 -5.77
N PRO A 135 3.40 8.99 -4.85
CA PRO A 135 4.63 9.41 -4.21
C PRO A 135 5.75 9.52 -5.25
N SER A 136 6.72 10.40 -5.00
CA SER A 136 7.93 10.44 -5.81
C SER A 136 8.71 9.12 -5.66
N SER A 137 9.30 8.61 -6.73
CA SER A 137 10.16 7.42 -6.67
C SER A 137 11.32 7.56 -5.69
N LYS A 138 11.75 8.79 -5.39
CA LYS A 138 12.73 9.11 -4.32
C LYS A 138 12.25 8.70 -2.92
N SER A 139 10.95 8.65 -2.68
CA SER A 139 10.39 8.19 -1.39
C SER A 139 10.62 6.70 -1.14
N MET A 140 10.92 5.90 -2.17
CA MET A 140 11.19 4.48 -2.03
C MET A 140 12.41 4.18 -1.15
N ASP A 141 13.32 5.14 -0.96
CA ASP A 141 14.44 4.97 -0.03
C ASP A 141 13.96 4.85 1.43
N LYS A 142 12.81 5.44 1.79
CA LYS A 142 12.19 5.26 3.11
C LYS A 142 11.58 3.87 3.28
N VAL A 143 10.97 3.34 2.21
CA VAL A 143 10.44 1.98 2.18
C VAL A 143 11.58 0.98 2.27
N LYS A 144 12.66 1.18 1.51
CA LYS A 144 13.90 0.39 1.62
C LYS A 144 14.45 0.39 3.03
N ALA A 145 14.56 1.55 3.68
CA ALA A 145 15.07 1.65 5.04
C ALA A 145 14.22 0.84 6.03
N SER A 146 12.90 0.89 5.89
CA SER A 146 11.97 0.12 6.73
C SER A 146 12.10 -1.39 6.48
N LEU A 147 12.14 -1.81 5.21
CA LEU A 147 12.34 -3.21 4.82
C LEU A 147 13.73 -3.74 5.20
N ARG A 148 14.78 -2.90 5.16
CA ARG A 148 16.14 -3.27 5.57
C ARG A 148 16.19 -3.66 7.04
N LYS A 149 15.43 -2.97 7.92
CA LYS A 149 15.32 -3.34 9.34
C LYS A 149 14.73 -4.74 9.50
N ILE A 150 13.71 -5.09 8.71
CA ILE A 150 13.09 -6.41 8.72
C ILE A 150 14.07 -7.46 8.16
N TYR A 151 14.71 -7.16 7.03
CA TYR A 151 15.70 -8.04 6.39
C TYR A 151 16.85 -8.39 7.33
N ASN A 152 17.40 -7.40 8.05
CA ASN A 152 18.50 -7.63 9.00
C ASN A 152 18.08 -8.50 10.20
N LYS A 153 16.79 -8.59 10.52
CA LYS A 153 16.27 -9.47 11.57
C LYS A 153 16.02 -10.89 11.04
N ASN A 154 15.44 -11.00 9.85
CA ASN A 154 15.17 -12.28 9.20
C ASN A 154 15.22 -12.13 7.68
N HIS A 155 16.26 -12.72 7.07
CA HIS A 155 16.48 -12.68 5.63
C HIS A 155 15.52 -13.60 4.86
N ASP A 156 14.99 -14.66 5.48
CA ASP A 156 14.10 -15.64 4.86
C ASP A 156 12.70 -15.09 4.58
N LEU A 157 12.36 -13.93 5.16
CA LEU A 157 11.16 -13.16 4.80
C LEU A 157 11.23 -12.55 3.39
N PHE A 158 12.40 -12.57 2.75
CA PHE A 158 12.63 -12.02 1.42
C PHE A 158 12.95 -13.15 0.45
N SER A 159 12.31 -13.11 -0.71
CA SER A 159 12.54 -14.13 -1.74
C SER A 159 13.98 -14.08 -2.23
N LYS A 160 14.54 -15.22 -2.66
CA LYS A 160 15.87 -15.26 -3.31
C LYS A 160 15.97 -14.34 -4.53
N ASN A 161 14.84 -14.08 -5.19
CA ASN A 161 14.74 -13.17 -6.34
C ASN A 161 14.30 -11.75 -5.93
N PHE A 162 14.34 -11.42 -4.63
CA PHE A 162 13.96 -10.11 -4.14
C PHE A 162 14.88 -9.04 -4.72
N THR A 163 14.27 -7.96 -5.20
CA THR A 163 14.99 -6.81 -5.72
C THR A 163 14.68 -5.59 -4.88
N TRP A 164 15.72 -4.94 -4.35
CA TRP A 164 15.58 -3.70 -3.58
C TRP A 164 15.05 -2.53 -4.40
N ARG A 165 15.07 -2.65 -5.73
CA ARG A 165 14.42 -1.77 -6.71
C ARG A 165 14.46 -2.47 -8.08
N LYS A 166 13.33 -2.56 -8.79
CA LYS A 166 13.40 -2.69 -10.25
C LYS A 166 13.80 -1.32 -10.80
N LYS A 167 14.96 -1.26 -11.46
CA LYS A 167 15.38 -0.06 -12.21
C LYS A 167 14.36 0.23 -13.30
#